data_AF-A0A256G8J3-F1
#
_entry.id   AF-A0A256G8J3-F1
#
_cell.length_a   1.000
_cell.length_b   1.000
_cell.length_c   1.000
_cell.angle_alpha   90.00
_cell.angle_beta   90.00
_cell.angle_gamma   90.00
#
_symmetry.space_group_name_H-M   'P 1'
#
loop_
_entity.id
_entity.type
_entity.pdbx_description
1 polymer ?
#
loop_
_entity_poly.entity_id
_entity_poly.type
_entity_poly.pdbx_seq_one_letter_code
_entity_poly.pdbx_strand_id
1 'polypeptide(L)'
;MNIRQNYLDLLKILAIALALLAVPFLTTRSYIVHDVTIFMLFLAIVIYWNLIFGYGGILSLAQTAIFGFGGYAAAIVMKFAGMPTGVALLLAGLCAGIFGFVVG
;
A
#
# COMPACT_ATOMS: atom_id res chain seq x y z
N MET A 1 -7.49 -29.75 12.45
CA MET A 1 -7.69 -28.56 11.60
C MET A 1 -7.75 -29.04 10.15
N ASN A 2 -8.94 -29.09 9.54
CA ASN A 2 -9.19 -29.81 8.29
C ASN A 2 -8.58 -29.08 7.08
N ILE A 3 -7.70 -29.74 6.34
CA ILE A 3 -7.00 -29.23 5.16
C ILE A 3 -7.97 -28.60 4.14
N ARG A 4 -9.17 -29.16 3.96
CA ARG A 4 -10.23 -28.63 3.08
C ARG A 4 -10.78 -27.25 3.50
N GLN A 5 -10.80 -26.96 4.80
CA GLN A 5 -11.34 -25.69 5.32
C GLN A 5 -10.42 -24.51 4.99
N ASN A 6 -9.09 -24.73 5.07
CA ASN A 6 -8.08 -23.71 4.75
C ASN A 6 -8.16 -23.23 3.28
N TYR A 7 -8.44 -24.13 2.33
CA TYR A 7 -8.59 -23.74 0.92
C TYR A 7 -9.84 -22.88 0.68
N LEU A 8 -10.93 -23.17 1.38
CA LEU A 8 -12.16 -22.37 1.28
C LEU A 8 -11.94 -20.97 1.85
N ASP A 9 -11.21 -20.86 2.96
CA ASP A 9 -10.92 -19.56 3.56
C ASP A 9 -9.94 -18.74 2.71
N LEU A 10 -8.94 -19.38 2.09
CA LEU A 10 -8.06 -18.72 1.13
C LEU A 10 -8.82 -18.20 -0.11
N LEU A 11 -9.73 -19.01 -0.65
CA LEU A 11 -10.58 -18.61 -1.78
C LEU A 11 -11.48 -17.41 -1.43
N LYS A 12 -12.04 -17.37 -0.22
CA LYS A 12 -12.83 -16.22 0.25
C LYS A 12 -11.99 -14.95 0.33
N ILE A 13 -10.79 -15.04 0.92
CA ILE A 13 -9.88 -13.89 1.04
C ILE A 13 -9.49 -13.37 -0.34
N LEU A 14 -9.14 -14.28 -1.27
CA LEU A 14 -8.79 -13.92 -2.64
C LEU A 14 -9.96 -13.25 -3.37
N ALA A 15 -11.17 -13.79 -3.22
CA ALA A 15 -12.38 -13.22 -3.81
C ALA A 15 -12.67 -11.82 -3.28
N ILE A 16 -12.53 -11.59 -1.97
CA ILE A 16 -12.72 -10.28 -1.34
C ILE A 16 -11.66 -9.28 -1.83
N ALA A 17 -10.39 -9.70 -1.92
CA ALA A 17 -9.31 -8.86 -2.40
C ALA A 17 -9.53 -8.43 -3.86
N LEU A 18 -9.94 -9.37 -4.73
CA LEU A 18 -10.29 -9.09 -6.12
C LEU A 18 -11.51 -8.16 -6.24
N ALA A 19 -12.53 -8.38 -5.41
CA ALA A 19 -13.71 -7.52 -5.38
C ALA A 19 -13.32 -6.07 -4.99
N LEU A 20 -12.47 -5.90 -3.97
CA LEU A 20 -11.95 -4.60 -3.57
C LEU A 20 -11.16 -3.94 -4.71
N LEU A 21 -10.28 -4.70 -5.38
CA LEU A 21 -9.49 -4.21 -6.51
C LEU A 21 -10.37 -3.69 -7.66
N ALA A 22 -11.55 -4.28 -7.86
CA ALA A 22 -12.48 -3.88 -8.90
C ALA A 22 -13.26 -2.59 -8.58
N VAL A 23 -13.43 -2.23 -7.29
CA VAL A 23 -14.21 -1.05 -6.86
C VAL A 23 -13.78 0.26 -7.54
N PRO A 24 -12.48 0.64 -7.58
CA PRO A 24 -12.08 1.89 -8.23
C PRO A 24 -12.34 1.93 -9.75
N PHE A 25 -12.49 0.77 -10.40
CA PHE A 25 -12.81 0.69 -11.84
C PHE A 25 -14.32 0.78 -12.12
N LEU A 26 -15.15 0.40 -11.14
CA LEU A 26 -16.61 0.38 -11.26
C LEU A 26 -17.27 1.71 -10.89
N THR A 27 -16.54 2.62 -10.23
CA THR A 27 -17.10 3.87 -9.71
C THR A 27 -16.14 5.03 -9.93
N THR A 28 -16.65 6.11 -10.55
CA THR A 28 -15.93 7.39 -10.74
C THR A 28 -16.22 8.42 -9.64
N ARG A 29 -17.01 8.07 -8.61
CA ARG A 29 -17.26 8.95 -7.46
C ARG A 29 -15.96 9.10 -6.67
N SER A 30 -15.35 10.28 -6.78
CA SER A 30 -14.05 10.59 -6.15
C SER A 30 -13.98 10.27 -4.66
N TYR A 31 -15.09 10.37 -3.93
CA TYR A 31 -15.15 10.06 -2.49
C TYR A 31 -14.91 8.57 -2.20
N ILE A 32 -15.66 7.68 -2.87
CA ILE A 32 -15.54 6.23 -2.66
C ILE A 32 -14.17 5.72 -3.12
N VAL A 33 -13.68 6.24 -4.25
CA VAL A 33 -12.35 5.89 -4.77
C VAL A 33 -11.25 6.29 -3.77
N HIS A 34 -11.37 7.47 -3.16
CA HIS A 34 -10.41 7.94 -2.15
C HIS A 34 -10.42 7.06 -0.90
N ASP A 35 -11.59 6.79 -0.34
CA ASP A 35 -11.74 5.97 0.87
C ASP A 35 -11.20 4.55 0.65
N VAL A 36 -11.53 3.93 -0.49
CA VAL A 36 -11.03 2.60 -0.86
C VAL A 36 -9.52 2.61 -1.06
N THR A 37 -8.96 3.67 -1.66
CA THR A 37 -7.51 3.82 -1.82
C THR A 37 -6.80 3.89 -0.48
N ILE A 38 -7.30 4.70 0.46
CA ILE A 38 -6.75 4.79 1.82
C ILE A 38 -6.88 3.44 2.54
N PHE A 39 -8.04 2.78 2.42
CA PHE A 39 -8.25 1.47 3.03
C PHE A 39 -7.24 0.43 2.50
N MET A 40 -7.06 0.34 1.19
CA MET A 40 -6.07 -0.55 0.57
C MET A 40 -4.64 -0.23 1.00
N LEU A 41 -4.30 1.06 1.10
CA LEU A 41 -2.99 1.52 1.55
C LEU A 41 -2.68 1.00 2.95
N PHE A 42 -3.60 1.18 3.90
CA PHE A 42 -3.43 0.68 5.27
C PHE A 42 -3.47 -0.84 5.36
N LEU A 43 -4.32 -1.49 4.56
CA LEU A 43 -4.37 -2.96 4.50
C LEU A 43 -3.03 -3.55 4.06
N ALA A 44 -2.35 -2.94 3.07
CA ALA A 44 -1.01 -3.35 2.66
C ALA A 44 0.02 -3.22 3.79
N ILE A 45 -0.03 -2.11 4.54
CA ILE A 45 0.86 -1.89 5.71
C ILE A 45 0.61 -2.94 6.79
N VAL A 46 -0.65 -3.26 7.10
CA VAL A 46 -0.99 -4.26 8.12
C VAL A 46 -0.49 -5.66 7.72
N ILE A 47 -0.68 -6.06 6.46
CA ILE A 47 -0.17 -7.35 5.95
C ILE A 47 1.36 -7.39 6.05
N TYR A 48 2.02 -6.31 5.64
CA TYR A 48 3.47 -6.18 5.71
C TYR A 48 3.99 -6.30 7.14
N TRP A 49 3.36 -5.60 8.09
CA TRP A 49 3.74 -5.66 9.49
C TRP A 49 3.47 -7.03 10.09
N ASN A 50 2.37 -7.68 9.72
CA ASN A 50 2.11 -9.05 10.12
C ASN A 50 3.19 -10.01 9.61
N LEU A 51 3.70 -9.79 8.39
CA LEU A 51 4.76 -10.60 7.82
C LEU A 51 6.11 -10.41 8.54
N ILE A 52 6.54 -9.17 8.74
CA ILE A 52 7.87 -8.87 9.29
C ILE A 52 7.89 -8.97 10.82
N PHE A 53 6.94 -8.32 11.49
CA PHE A 53 6.88 -8.30 12.94
C PHE A 53 6.20 -9.55 13.49
N GLY A 54 5.08 -9.96 12.87
CA GLY A 54 4.32 -11.13 13.32
C GLY A 54 5.04 -12.45 13.08
N TYR A 55 5.48 -12.72 11.84
CA TYR A 55 6.18 -13.96 11.50
C TYR A 55 7.71 -13.86 11.61
N GLY A 56 8.28 -12.71 11.23
CA GLY A 56 9.73 -12.50 11.27
C GLY A 56 10.29 -12.15 12.66
N GLY A 57 9.46 -11.68 13.60
CA GLY A 57 9.90 -11.27 14.94
C GLY A 57 10.81 -10.04 14.97
N ILE A 58 10.98 -9.33 13.84
CA ILE A 58 11.84 -8.15 13.73
C ILE A 58 10.95 -6.91 13.76
N LEU A 59 11.21 -6.01 14.71
CA LEU A 59 10.60 -4.68 14.71
C LEU A 59 11.45 -3.71 13.88
N SER A 60 11.09 -3.54 12.61
CA SER A 60 11.72 -2.53 11.74
C SER A 60 10.87 -1.26 11.66
N LEU A 61 11.39 -0.16 12.21
CA LEU A 61 10.76 1.16 12.10
C LEU A 61 11.21 1.95 10.86
N ALA A 62 12.33 1.54 10.25
CA ALA A 62 12.88 2.18 9.06
C ALA A 62 11.89 2.14 7.89
N GLN A 63 11.18 1.03 7.73
CA GLN A 63 10.23 0.82 6.63
C GLN A 63 9.02 1.76 6.73
N THR A 64 8.51 2.01 7.93
CA THR A 64 7.43 3.00 8.17
C THR A 64 7.90 4.42 7.86
N ALA A 65 9.15 4.76 8.19
CA ALA A 65 9.74 6.06 7.87
C ALA A 65 9.90 6.26 6.35
N ILE A 66 10.40 5.25 5.63
CA ILE A 66 10.54 5.28 4.16
C ILE A 66 9.17 5.43 3.49
N PHE A 67 8.16 4.70 3.97
CA PHE A 67 6.79 4.80 3.47
C PHE A 67 6.20 6.20 3.65
N GLY A 68 6.34 6.79 4.85
CA GLY A 68 5.89 8.15 5.13
C GLY A 68 6.60 9.19 4.26
N PHE A 69 7.92 9.06 4.10
CA PHE A 69 8.72 9.95 3.25
C PHE A 69 8.29 9.89 1.77
N GLY A 70 8.13 8.68 1.22
CA GLY A 70 7.67 8.49 -0.16
C GLY A 70 6.27 9.03 -0.40
N GLY A 71 5.33 8.79 0.52
CA GLY A 71 3.97 9.33 0.42
C GLY A 71 3.94 10.86 0.45
N TYR A 72 4.75 11.47 1.31
CA TYR A 72 4.88 12.93 1.37
C TYR A 72 5.53 13.52 0.12
N ALA A 73 6.57 12.87 -0.42
CA ALA A 73 7.17 13.26 -1.69
C ALA A 73 6.16 13.20 -2.84
N ALA A 74 5.35 12.14 -2.91
CA ALA A 74 4.28 12.03 -3.91
C ALA A 74 3.26 13.17 -3.78
N ALA A 75 2.86 13.50 -2.54
CA ALA A 75 1.93 14.61 -2.28
C ALA A 75 2.51 15.96 -2.71
N ILE A 76 3.80 16.21 -2.46
CA ILE A 76 4.46 17.44 -2.91
C ILE A 76 4.51 17.52 -4.44
N VAL A 77 4.93 16.45 -5.11
CA VAL A 77 5.06 16.45 -6.57
C VAL A 77 3.69 16.61 -7.23
N MET A 78 2.65 15.96 -6.72
CA MET A 78 1.28 16.14 -7.23
C MET A 78 0.74 17.54 -6.95
N LYS A 79 0.91 18.07 -5.73
CA LYS A 79 0.29 19.34 -5.31
C LYS A 79 1.00 20.58 -5.85
N PHE A 80 2.34 20.58 -5.88
CA PHE A 80 3.13 21.75 -6.24
C PHE A 80 3.65 21.70 -7.68
N ALA A 81 4.02 20.53 -8.20
CA ALA A 81 4.50 20.42 -9.58
C ALA A 81 3.37 20.16 -10.58
N GLY A 82 2.13 19.92 -10.11
CA GLY A 82 0.97 19.66 -10.97
C GLY A 82 1.13 18.46 -11.90
N MET A 83 2.07 17.56 -11.58
CA MET A 83 2.41 16.44 -12.45
C MET A 83 1.34 15.35 -12.42
N PRO A 84 1.17 14.60 -13.52
CA PRO A 84 0.29 13.44 -13.55
C PRO A 84 0.67 12.43 -12.45
N THR A 85 -0.33 11.78 -11.86
CA THR A 85 -0.18 10.84 -10.74
C THR A 85 0.89 9.77 -11.00
N GLY A 86 0.99 9.24 -12.23
CA GLY A 86 1.98 8.22 -12.58
C GLY A 86 3.43 8.72 -12.52
N VAL A 87 3.67 9.96 -12.98
CA VAL A 87 5.01 10.57 -12.93
C VAL A 87 5.37 10.94 -11.49
N ALA A 88 4.39 11.46 -10.75
CA ALA A 88 4.58 11.79 -9.34
C ALA A 88 4.92 10.55 -8.50
N LEU A 89 4.28 9.41 -8.78
CA LEU A 89 4.57 8.14 -8.11
C LEU A 89 5.99 7.63 -8.39
N LEU A 90 6.44 7.71 -9.65
CA LEU A 90 7.81 7.32 -10.02
C LEU A 90 8.85 8.20 -9.33
N LEU A 91 8.67 9.52 -9.37
CA LEU A 91 9.57 10.46 -8.70
C LEU A 91 9.60 10.25 -7.18
N ALA A 92 8.43 10.05 -6.58
CA ALA A 92 8.32 9.75 -5.16
C ALA A 92 9.02 8.42 -4.79
N GLY A 93 8.88 7.39 -5.64
CA GLY A 93 9.58 6.11 -5.48
C GLY A 93 11.10 6.26 -5.56
N LEU A 94 11.60 7.06 -6.51
CA LEU A 94 13.03 7.39 -6.60
C LEU A 94 13.51 8.15 -5.36
N CYS A 95 12.77 9.16 -4.90
CA CYS A 95 13.08 9.88 -3.67
C CYS A 95 13.12 8.96 -2.45
N ALA A 96 12.13 8.06 -2.31
CA ALA A 96 12.09 7.08 -1.24
C ALA A 96 13.26 6.08 -1.32
N GLY A 97 13.64 5.65 -2.51
CA GLY A 97 14.78 4.76 -2.73
C GLY A 97 16.12 5.42 -2.37
N ILE A 98 16.33 6.68 -2.77
CA ILE A 98 17.50 7.47 -2.38
C ILE A 98 17.54 7.66 -0.87
N PHE A 99 16.42 7.98 -0.25
CA PHE A 99 16.32 8.12 1.21
C PHE A 99 16.64 6.81 1.92
N GLY A 100 16.10 5.69 1.45
CA GLY A 100 16.42 4.36 1.98
C GLY A 100 17.90 4.04 1.85
N PHE A 101 18.52 4.32 0.70
CA PHE A 101 19.95 4.09 0.48
C PHE A 101 20.84 4.91 1.43
N VAL A 102 20.46 6.16 1.72
CA VAL A 102 21.19 7.02 2.65
C VAL A 102 21.04 6.54 4.10
N VAL A 103 19.90 5.95 4.45
CA VAL A 103 19.61 5.48 5.80
C VAL A 103 20.22 4.09 6.09
N GLY A 104 20.37 3.24 5.08
CA GLY A 104 21.00 1.90 5.20
C GLY A 104 20.03 0.77 4.92
#